data_AF-A0A1X7KZE5-F1
#
_entry.id   AF-A0A1X7KZE5-F1
#
_cell.length_a   1.000
_cell.length_b   1.000
_cell.length_c   1.000
_cell.angle_alpha   90.00
_cell.angle_beta   90.00
_cell.angle_gamma   90.00
#
_symmetry.space_group_name_H-M   'P 1'
#
loop_
_entity.id
_entity.type
_entity.pdbx_description
1 polymer ?
#
loop_
_entity_poly.entity_id
_entity_poly.type
_entity_poly.pdbx_seq_one_letter_code
_entity_poly.pdbx_strand_id
1 'polypeptide(L)'
;MATLVFMTLMTSKIIFDFNKNSNIKEWRIVNDGVMGGLSEGSFTLSPDGHGLFEGEISLENNGGFTSVRHRFDKLQVTAYSYISIHLKGDGKKYQFRVKDDSSTNYSYINTFATSGEWEEIKVSLKDMYPSFRGRKLDLPNFSKEYIEEIVFLIGNKRTENFQLLIDKITLHQP
;
A
#
# COMPACT_ATOMS: atom_id res chain seq x y z
N MET A 1 4.42 48.82 -0.04
CA MET A 1 4.87 47.59 -0.70
C MET A 1 3.92 46.48 -0.29
N ALA A 2 3.17 45.91 -1.23
CA ALA A 2 2.30 44.78 -0.95
C ALA A 2 3.12 43.48 -1.13
N THR A 3 3.31 42.73 -0.05
CA THR A 3 3.97 41.44 -0.09
C THR A 3 3.03 40.43 -0.74
N LEU A 4 3.32 40.05 -1.98
CA LEU A 4 2.57 39.03 -2.70
C LEU A 4 2.96 37.66 -2.13
N VAL A 5 2.07 37.08 -1.31
CA VAL A 5 2.22 35.70 -0.83
C VAL A 5 1.78 34.78 -1.97
N PHE A 6 2.73 34.14 -2.64
CA PHE A 6 2.43 33.03 -3.53
C PHE A 6 2.01 31.83 -2.66
N MET A 7 0.71 31.55 -2.57
CA MET A 7 0.25 30.22 -2.20
C MET A 7 0.61 29.27 -3.34
N THR A 8 1.69 28.53 -3.18
CA THR A 8 1.92 27.33 -3.98
C THR A 8 0.78 26.35 -3.71
N LEU A 9 -0.09 26.15 -4.69
CA LEU A 9 -1.03 25.05 -4.69
C LEU A 9 -0.22 23.75 -4.64
N MET A 10 -0.26 23.03 -3.52
CA MET A 10 0.32 21.69 -3.45
C MET A 10 -0.47 20.80 -4.42
N THR A 11 0.16 20.47 -5.55
CA THR A 11 -0.46 19.57 -6.52
C THR A 11 -0.32 18.14 -6.04
N SER A 12 -1.45 17.44 -5.94
CA SER A 12 -1.47 16.00 -5.65
C SER A 12 -1.89 15.23 -6.88
N LYS A 13 -1.36 14.01 -7.02
CA LYS A 13 -1.71 13.10 -8.11
C LYS A 13 -2.37 11.86 -7.55
N ILE A 14 -3.55 11.54 -8.07
CA ILE A 14 -4.30 10.35 -7.66
C ILE A 14 -3.61 9.11 -8.24
N ILE A 15 -3.32 8.13 -7.37
CA ILE A 15 -2.98 6.77 -7.77
C ILE A 15 -4.28 5.96 -7.90
N PHE A 16 -5.14 6.04 -6.89
CA PHE A 16 -6.44 5.41 -6.90
C PHE A 16 -7.43 6.18 -6.02
N ASP A 17 -8.68 6.30 -6.47
CA ASP A 17 -9.78 6.97 -5.76
C ASP A 17 -10.97 6.00 -5.74
N PHE A 18 -11.25 5.40 -4.57
CA PHE A 18 -12.33 4.43 -4.44
C PHE A 18 -13.68 5.15 -4.37
N ASN A 19 -14.65 4.64 -5.12
CA ASN A 19 -16.04 5.00 -5.05
C ASN A 19 -16.90 3.80 -5.48
N LYS A 20 -18.22 3.91 -5.38
CA LYS A 20 -19.18 2.82 -5.67
C LYS A 20 -19.10 2.24 -7.08
N ASN A 21 -18.48 2.95 -8.02
CA ASN A 21 -18.31 2.53 -9.41
C ASN A 21 -16.85 2.20 -9.77
N SER A 22 -15.94 2.19 -8.80
CA SER A 22 -14.52 1.92 -9.06
C SER A 22 -14.31 0.52 -9.64
N ASN A 23 -13.54 0.46 -10.73
CA ASN A 23 -13.12 -0.81 -11.31
C ASN A 23 -11.93 -1.39 -10.54
N ILE A 24 -12.19 -2.40 -9.71
CA ILE A 24 -11.15 -3.07 -8.91
C ILE A 24 -10.55 -4.31 -9.58
N LYS A 25 -10.80 -4.54 -10.89
CA LYS A 25 -10.32 -5.75 -11.59
C LYS A 25 -8.80 -5.91 -11.57
N GLU A 26 -8.03 -4.82 -11.52
CA GLU A 26 -6.57 -4.87 -11.46
C GLU A 26 -6.01 -5.07 -10.04
N TRP A 27 -6.88 -5.16 -9.03
CA TRP A 27 -6.49 -5.54 -7.67
C TRP A 27 -6.49 -7.06 -7.55
N ARG A 28 -5.39 -7.62 -7.04
CA ARG A 28 -5.17 -9.07 -6.97
C ARG A 28 -4.67 -9.48 -5.59
N ILE A 29 -5.32 -10.49 -5.03
CA ILE A 29 -4.86 -11.14 -3.79
C ILE A 29 -3.65 -12.04 -4.08
N VAL A 30 -2.71 -12.06 -3.14
CA VAL A 30 -1.61 -13.02 -3.07
C VAL A 30 -1.54 -13.55 -1.64
N ASN A 31 -1.91 -14.82 -1.47
CA ASN A 31 -1.82 -15.58 -0.23
C ASN A 31 -0.48 -16.33 -0.14
N ASP A 32 -0.20 -16.90 1.03
CA ASP A 32 1.02 -17.68 1.35
C ASP A 32 0.97 -19.15 0.90
N GLY A 33 -0.07 -19.55 0.15
CA GLY A 33 -0.33 -20.94 -0.25
C GLY A 33 0.73 -21.62 -1.13
N VAL A 34 1.66 -20.88 -1.75
CA VAL A 34 2.76 -21.49 -2.56
C VAL A 34 3.61 -22.45 -1.73
N MET A 35 3.75 -22.20 -0.43
CA MET A 35 4.48 -23.07 0.50
C MET A 35 3.54 -23.92 1.38
N GLY A 36 2.25 -23.97 1.06
CA GLY A 36 1.22 -24.67 1.83
C GLY A 36 0.57 -23.85 2.94
N GLY A 37 0.93 -22.56 3.09
CA GLY A 37 0.31 -21.65 4.05
C GLY A 37 -1.20 -21.53 3.85
N LEU A 38 -1.91 -21.22 4.95
CA LEU A 38 -3.36 -21.22 5.01
C LEU A 38 -3.95 -19.84 5.31
N SER A 39 -3.17 -18.76 5.12
CA SER A 39 -3.74 -17.41 5.24
C SER A 39 -4.62 -17.12 4.02
N GLU A 40 -5.78 -16.52 4.25
CA GLU A 40 -6.74 -16.21 3.20
C GLU A 40 -7.16 -14.75 3.30
N GLY A 41 -6.94 -14.00 2.22
CA GLY A 41 -7.45 -12.64 2.06
C GLY A 41 -8.44 -12.53 0.90
N SER A 42 -9.30 -11.53 0.97
CA SER A 42 -10.21 -11.13 -0.10
C SER A 42 -10.12 -9.62 -0.34
N PHE A 43 -10.43 -9.20 -1.57
CA PHE A 43 -10.50 -7.78 -1.91
C PHE A 43 -11.80 -7.47 -2.66
N THR A 44 -12.62 -6.60 -2.09
CA THR A 44 -13.92 -6.22 -2.64
C THR A 44 -14.13 -4.71 -2.56
N LEU A 45 -15.25 -4.24 -3.10
CA LEU A 45 -15.72 -2.87 -2.91
C LEU A 45 -16.81 -2.90 -1.84
N SER A 46 -16.67 -2.09 -0.79
CA SER A 46 -17.69 -1.97 0.25
C SER A 46 -18.96 -1.31 -0.28
N PRO A 47 -20.12 -1.45 0.39
CA PRO A 47 -21.36 -0.76 0.01
C PRO A 47 -21.25 0.77 -0.05
N ASP A 48 -20.32 1.34 0.72
CA ASP A 48 -20.02 2.76 0.77
C ASP A 48 -19.03 3.20 -0.32
N GLY A 49 -18.41 2.25 -1.02
CA GLY A 49 -17.53 2.51 -2.15
C GLY A 49 -16.06 2.55 -1.80
N HIS A 50 -15.63 1.93 -0.70
CA HIS A 50 -14.22 1.83 -0.31
C HIS A 50 -13.62 0.48 -0.74
N GLY A 51 -12.32 0.44 -1.00
CA GLY A 51 -11.61 -0.83 -1.17
C GLY A 51 -11.54 -1.58 0.17
N LEU A 52 -12.10 -2.78 0.23
CA LEU A 52 -12.13 -3.60 1.44
C LEU A 52 -11.15 -4.76 1.29
N PHE A 53 -10.05 -4.73 2.03
CA PHE A 53 -9.10 -5.83 2.16
C PHE A 53 -9.27 -6.51 3.51
N GLU A 54 -9.72 -7.76 3.52
CA GLU A 54 -10.04 -8.49 4.75
C GLU A 54 -9.79 -9.99 4.64
N GLY A 55 -9.72 -10.68 5.78
CA GLY A 55 -9.54 -12.13 5.83
C GLY A 55 -8.94 -12.62 7.14
N GLU A 56 -8.29 -13.78 7.08
CA GLU A 56 -7.68 -14.46 8.23
C GLU A 56 -6.20 -14.77 7.95
N ILE A 57 -5.35 -14.48 8.94
CA ILE A 57 -3.95 -14.92 8.94
C ILE A 57 -3.85 -16.25 9.69
N SER A 58 -3.18 -17.22 9.07
CA SER A 58 -2.83 -18.49 9.70
C SER A 58 -1.32 -18.70 9.71
N LEU A 59 -0.78 -19.17 10.84
CA LEU A 59 0.64 -19.55 10.97
C LEU A 59 0.90 -21.02 10.63
N GLU A 60 -0.15 -21.77 10.26
CA GLU A 60 -0.01 -23.16 9.85
C GLU A 60 0.82 -23.27 8.57
N ASN A 61 1.54 -24.40 8.43
CA ASN A 61 2.39 -24.69 7.27
C ASN A 61 3.44 -23.62 6.95
N ASN A 62 3.96 -22.95 7.98
CA ASN A 62 4.90 -21.82 7.86
C ASN A 62 4.33 -20.63 7.08
N GLY A 63 3.00 -20.48 7.10
CA GLY A 63 2.31 -19.31 6.59
C GLY A 63 2.48 -18.08 7.49
N GLY A 64 1.58 -17.13 7.31
CA GLY A 64 1.42 -15.95 8.14
C GLY A 64 1.37 -14.65 7.35
N PHE A 65 0.95 -14.67 6.07
CA PHE A 65 0.68 -13.43 5.35
C PHE A 65 -0.37 -13.56 4.24
N THR A 66 -1.04 -12.44 3.98
CA THR A 66 -1.74 -12.20 2.71
C THR A 66 -1.53 -10.76 2.28
N SER A 67 -1.72 -10.48 0.99
CA SER A 67 -1.58 -9.15 0.42
C SER A 67 -2.55 -8.91 -0.71
N VAL A 68 -2.85 -7.65 -0.94
CA VAL A 68 -3.52 -7.19 -2.16
C VAL A 68 -2.59 -6.24 -2.91
N ARG A 69 -2.40 -6.48 -4.21
CA ARG A 69 -1.59 -5.64 -5.10
C ARG A 69 -2.41 -5.02 -6.21
N HIS A 70 -2.03 -3.82 -6.62
CA HIS A 70 -2.60 -3.12 -7.76
C HIS A 70 -1.48 -2.71 -8.72
N ARG A 71 -1.58 -3.17 -9.96
CA ARG A 71 -0.67 -2.80 -11.06
C ARG A 71 -1.32 -1.77 -11.96
N PHE A 72 -0.52 -0.86 -12.49
CA PHE A 72 -0.94 0.20 -13.38
C PHE A 72 0.22 0.63 -14.28
N ASP A 73 -0.07 1.44 -15.31
CA ASP A 73 0.95 1.99 -16.19
C ASP A 73 1.97 2.83 -15.42
N LYS A 74 3.22 2.89 -15.92
CA LYS A 74 4.30 3.64 -15.26
C LYS A 74 3.90 5.06 -14.89
N LEU A 75 3.86 5.31 -13.59
CA LEU A 75 3.52 6.57 -13.00
C LEU A 75 4.80 7.32 -12.62
N GLN A 76 5.08 8.45 -13.27
CA GLN A 76 6.23 9.29 -12.93
C GLN A 76 6.07 9.91 -11.54
N VAL A 77 7.09 9.76 -10.68
CA VAL A 77 7.07 10.19 -9.27
C VAL A 77 8.16 11.20 -8.88
N THR A 78 9.01 11.64 -9.83
CA THR A 78 10.16 12.52 -9.54
C THR A 78 9.83 13.86 -8.88
N ALA A 79 8.61 14.38 -9.08
CA ALA A 79 8.14 15.63 -8.49
C ALA A 79 7.52 15.46 -7.08
N TYR A 80 7.36 14.22 -6.61
CA TYR A 80 6.62 13.90 -5.39
C TYR A 80 7.55 13.32 -4.32
N SER A 81 7.22 13.57 -3.05
CA SER A 81 8.05 13.17 -1.90
C SER A 81 7.40 12.09 -1.05
N TYR A 82 6.07 12.04 -1.01
CA TYR A 82 5.33 11.04 -0.22
C TYR A 82 4.05 10.58 -0.91
N ILE A 83 3.62 9.38 -0.52
CA ILE A 83 2.29 8.84 -0.79
C ILE A 83 1.43 9.09 0.46
N SER A 84 0.23 9.62 0.27
CA SER A 84 -0.82 9.70 1.30
C SER A 84 -1.87 8.64 1.02
N ILE A 85 -2.26 7.91 2.07
CA ILE A 85 -3.27 6.86 2.03
C ILE A 85 -4.34 7.19 3.06
N HIS A 86 -5.56 7.49 2.61
CA HIS A 86 -6.71 7.65 3.48
C HIS A 86 -7.38 6.28 3.67
N LEU A 87 -7.39 5.79 4.91
CA LEU A 87 -7.81 4.43 5.25
C LEU A 87 -8.43 4.35 6.64
N LYS A 88 -9.13 3.25 6.92
CA LYS A 88 -9.54 2.82 8.27
C LYS A 88 -9.12 1.38 8.47
N GLY A 89 -8.15 1.18 9.36
CA GLY A 89 -7.67 -0.14 9.74
C GLY A 89 -8.28 -0.65 11.04
N ASP A 90 -7.69 -1.72 11.56
CA ASP A 90 -8.21 -2.56 12.64
C ASP A 90 -7.24 -2.65 13.84
N GLY A 91 -6.42 -1.61 14.04
CA GLY A 91 -5.43 -1.53 15.11
C GLY A 91 -4.12 -2.28 14.81
N LYS A 92 -4.01 -2.95 13.66
CA LYS A 92 -2.86 -3.78 13.30
C LYS A 92 -1.81 -3.01 12.51
N LYS A 93 -0.64 -3.65 12.35
CA LYS A 93 0.45 -3.16 11.51
C LYS A 93 0.37 -3.78 10.12
N TYR A 94 0.48 -2.93 9.11
CA TYR A 94 0.49 -3.29 7.70
C TYR A 94 1.77 -2.80 7.04
N GLN A 95 2.14 -3.44 5.94
CA GLN A 95 3.16 -2.94 5.05
C GLN A 95 2.50 -2.31 3.83
N PHE A 96 2.93 -1.10 3.49
CA PHE A 96 2.73 -0.54 2.17
C PHE A 96 3.99 -0.77 1.34
N ARG A 97 3.82 -1.24 0.10
CA ARG A 97 4.94 -1.54 -0.80
C ARG A 97 4.75 -0.90 -2.15
N VAL A 98 5.86 -0.56 -2.78
CA VAL A 98 5.91 -0.03 -4.15
C VAL A 98 6.96 -0.77 -4.97
N LYS A 99 6.76 -0.80 -6.30
CA LYS A 99 7.75 -1.26 -7.27
C LYS A 99 7.85 -0.25 -8.42
N ASP A 100 9.08 0.04 -8.83
CA ASP A 100 9.39 0.78 -10.06
C ASP A 100 9.28 -0.10 -11.32
N ASP A 101 9.42 -1.42 -11.14
CA ASP A 101 9.26 -2.44 -12.17
C ASP A 101 8.60 -3.68 -11.55
N SER A 102 7.40 -4.00 -12.01
CA SER A 102 6.54 -5.10 -11.53
C SER A 102 7.13 -6.49 -11.81
N SER A 103 8.14 -6.61 -12.66
CA SER A 103 8.88 -7.85 -12.93
C SER A 103 9.99 -8.13 -11.90
N THR A 104 10.45 -7.11 -11.16
CA THR A 104 11.50 -7.29 -10.14
C THR A 104 11.04 -8.24 -9.02
N ASN A 105 11.98 -8.94 -8.38
CA ASN A 105 11.62 -9.90 -7.33
C ASN A 105 11.44 -9.25 -5.95
N TYR A 106 11.85 -7.98 -5.75
CA TYR A 106 11.76 -7.25 -4.49
C TYR A 106 10.75 -6.10 -4.56
N SER A 107 10.44 -5.51 -3.40
CA SER A 107 9.66 -4.28 -3.31
C SER A 107 10.34 -3.30 -2.38
N TYR A 108 10.09 -2.01 -2.56
CA TYR A 108 10.39 -1.01 -1.55
C TYR A 108 9.24 -0.97 -0.56
N ILE A 109 9.53 -1.00 0.74
CA ILE A 109 8.52 -1.19 1.77
C ILE A 109 8.57 -0.11 2.83
N ASN A 110 7.41 0.22 3.37
CA ASN A 110 7.24 0.98 4.62
C ASN A 110 6.20 0.25 5.48
N THR A 111 6.33 0.31 6.80
CA THR A 111 5.39 -0.31 7.74
C THR A 111 4.69 0.78 8.54
N PHE A 112 3.36 0.69 8.62
CA PHE A 112 2.54 1.62 9.40
C PHE A 112 1.63 0.85 10.35
N ALA A 113 1.24 1.48 11.44
CA ALA A 113 0.19 1.01 12.33
C ALA A 113 -1.12 1.73 11.98
N THR A 114 -2.24 1.10 12.30
CA THR A 114 -3.57 1.70 12.14
C THR A 114 -4.18 2.00 13.51
N SER A 115 -4.99 3.05 13.57
CA SER A 115 -5.61 3.60 14.77
C SER A 115 -6.93 2.93 15.14
N GLY A 116 -7.57 2.24 14.18
CA GLY A 116 -8.96 1.79 14.31
C GLY A 116 -9.99 2.80 13.79
N GLU A 117 -9.57 4.01 13.45
CA GLU A 117 -10.40 5.06 12.88
C GLU A 117 -9.93 5.48 11.49
N TRP A 118 -10.73 6.30 10.82
CA TRP A 118 -10.32 6.92 9.56
C TRP A 118 -9.13 7.86 9.80
N GLU A 119 -8.06 7.64 9.06
CA GLU A 119 -6.82 8.39 9.20
C GLU A 119 -6.06 8.51 7.88
N GLU A 120 -5.11 9.44 7.85
CA GLU A 120 -4.19 9.61 6.73
C GLU A 120 -2.81 9.05 7.10
N ILE A 121 -2.38 8.00 6.38
CA ILE A 121 -1.03 7.45 6.49
C ILE A 121 -0.13 8.11 5.44
N LYS A 122 0.90 8.82 5.89
CA LYS A 122 1.94 9.41 5.03
C LYS A 122 3.15 8.50 4.93
N VAL A 123 3.44 8.04 3.72
CA VAL A 123 4.60 7.20 3.39
C VAL A 123 5.59 8.01 2.57
N SER A 124 6.67 8.44 3.21
CA SER A 124 7.81 9.11 2.57
C SER A 124 8.50 8.14 1.60
N LEU A 125 8.61 8.52 0.33
CA LEU A 125 9.20 7.66 -0.71
C LEU A 125 10.66 7.34 -0.38
N LYS A 126 11.45 8.34 0.02
CA LYS A 126 12.88 8.18 0.37
C LYS A 126 13.12 7.24 1.57
N ASP A 127 12.11 6.97 2.39
CA ASP A 127 12.22 6.11 3.57
C ASP A 127 11.81 4.65 3.26
N MET A 128 11.29 4.39 2.05
CA MET A 128 10.94 3.04 1.64
C MET A 128 12.21 2.26 1.28
N TYR A 129 12.47 1.18 2.02
CA TYR A 129 13.68 0.37 1.84
C TYR A 129 13.39 -0.92 1.05
N PRO A 130 14.37 -1.42 0.28
CA PRO A 130 14.18 -2.62 -0.54
C PRO A 130 14.15 -3.88 0.33
N SER A 131 13.18 -4.76 0.07
CA SER A 131 12.99 -6.02 0.78
C SER A 131 12.52 -7.13 -0.15
N PHE A 132 13.08 -8.33 0.03
CA PHE A 132 12.66 -9.55 -0.65
C PHE A 132 12.39 -10.65 0.37
N ARG A 133 11.18 -11.22 0.36
CA ARG A 133 10.77 -12.31 1.26
C ARG A 133 11.14 -12.03 2.74
N GLY A 134 10.84 -10.81 3.19
CA GLY A 134 11.07 -10.36 4.57
C GLY A 134 12.52 -9.96 4.89
N ARG A 135 13.46 -10.10 3.95
CA ARG A 135 14.86 -9.70 4.13
C ARG A 135 15.10 -8.34 3.50
N LYS A 136 15.62 -7.40 4.29
CA LYS A 136 16.13 -6.14 3.76
C LYS A 136 17.32 -6.42 2.85
N LEU A 137 17.34 -5.78 1.67
CA LEU A 137 18.42 -5.90 0.71
C LEU A 137 19.50 -4.85 0.95
N ASP A 138 20.74 -5.16 0.56
CA ASP A 138 21.85 -4.21 0.51
C ASP A 138 21.76 -3.37 -0.78
N LEU A 139 20.73 -2.53 -0.83
CA LEU A 139 20.41 -1.63 -1.94
C LEU A 139 19.92 -0.30 -1.33
N PRO A 140 20.09 0.83 -2.04
CA PRO A 140 19.58 2.11 -1.56
C PRO A 140 18.06 2.10 -1.42
N ASN A 141 17.53 2.99 -0.59
CA ASN A 141 16.10 3.25 -0.51
C ASN A 141 15.53 3.76 -1.86
N PHE A 142 14.21 3.82 -1.95
CA PHE A 142 13.52 4.22 -3.17
C PHE A 142 13.99 5.60 -3.64
N SER A 143 14.51 5.63 -4.86
CA SER A 143 15.06 6.81 -5.55
C SER A 143 14.73 6.74 -7.06
N LYS A 144 13.65 6.03 -7.40
CA LYS A 144 13.27 5.70 -8.76
C LYS A 144 12.36 6.78 -9.33
N GLU A 145 12.37 6.90 -10.65
CA GLU A 145 11.56 7.90 -11.37
C GLU A 145 10.10 7.49 -11.54
N TYR A 146 9.79 6.20 -11.40
CA TYR A 146 8.47 5.64 -11.66
C TYR A 146 8.03 4.65 -10.58
N ILE A 147 6.72 4.45 -10.48
CA ILE A 147 6.06 3.35 -9.79
C ILE A 147 5.06 2.72 -10.77
N GLU A 148 4.92 1.39 -10.76
CA GLU A 148 3.90 0.66 -11.55
C GLU A 148 3.16 -0.43 -10.76
N GLU A 149 3.48 -0.60 -9.47
CA GLU A 149 2.74 -1.47 -8.55
C GLU A 149 2.72 -0.89 -7.14
N ILE A 150 1.56 -0.96 -6.48
CA ILE A 150 1.40 -0.76 -5.04
C ILE A 150 0.85 -2.02 -4.38
N VAL A 151 1.19 -2.26 -3.11
CA VAL A 151 0.75 -3.44 -2.35
C VAL A 151 0.44 -3.07 -0.91
N PHE A 152 -0.68 -3.57 -0.38
CA PHE A 152 -0.93 -3.68 1.06
C PHE A 152 -0.70 -5.13 1.48
N LEU A 153 0.11 -5.33 2.51
CA LEU A 153 0.38 -6.65 3.06
C LEU A 153 0.19 -6.64 4.57
N ILE A 154 -0.48 -7.66 5.07
CA ILE A 154 -0.47 -8.03 6.49
C ILE A 154 0.31 -9.33 6.65
N GLY A 155 1.21 -9.34 7.63
CA GLY A 155 2.07 -10.48 7.94
C GLY A 155 2.71 -10.29 9.30
N ASN A 156 1.88 -10.32 10.34
CA ASN A 156 2.20 -9.86 11.69
C ASN A 156 2.59 -11.00 12.65
N LYS A 157 2.75 -12.23 12.13
CA LYS A 157 3.11 -13.45 12.88
C LYS A 157 2.12 -13.80 13.99
N ARG A 158 0.83 -13.56 13.76
CA ARG A 158 -0.27 -13.90 14.67
C ARG A 158 -1.40 -14.51 13.86
N THR A 159 -2.07 -15.50 14.44
CA THR A 159 -3.31 -16.04 13.88
C THR A 159 -4.45 -15.11 14.29
N GLU A 160 -5.03 -14.40 13.33
CA GLU A 160 -6.12 -13.45 13.59
C GLU A 160 -6.83 -12.99 12.31
N ASN A 161 -8.07 -12.53 12.49
CA ASN A 161 -8.81 -11.83 11.45
C ASN A 161 -8.28 -10.40 11.28
N PHE A 162 -8.34 -9.90 10.05
CA PHE A 162 -7.96 -8.53 9.72
C PHE A 162 -8.93 -7.86 8.76
N GLN A 163 -8.95 -6.53 8.82
CA GLN A 163 -9.74 -5.68 7.94
C GLN A 163 -9.06 -4.33 7.72
N LEU A 164 -9.01 -3.89 6.47
CA LEU A 164 -8.50 -2.59 6.04
C LEU A 164 -9.42 -2.00 4.97
N LEU A 165 -10.09 -0.90 5.30
CA LEU A 165 -10.84 -0.08 4.36
C LEU A 165 -9.93 1.00 3.78
N ILE A 166 -9.93 1.16 2.47
CA ILE A 166 -9.08 2.11 1.73
C ILE A 166 -9.99 3.03 0.93
N ASP A 167 -9.86 4.32 1.16
CA ASP A 167 -10.65 5.34 0.47
C ASP A 167 -9.87 5.93 -0.71
N LYS A 168 -8.64 6.38 -0.47
CA LYS A 168 -7.89 7.12 -1.49
C LYS A 168 -6.38 6.99 -1.33
N ILE A 169 -5.68 6.99 -2.45
CA ILE A 169 -4.22 6.87 -2.54
C ILE A 169 -3.70 7.99 -3.46
N THR A 170 -2.84 8.85 -2.95
CA THR A 170 -2.36 10.05 -3.65
C THR A 170 -0.86 10.27 -3.47
N LEU A 171 -0.20 10.85 -4.47
CA LEU A 171 1.16 11.37 -4.40
C LEU A 171 1.12 12.87 -4.13
N HIS A 172 2.07 13.36 -3.32
CA HIS A 172 2.16 14.76 -2.94
C HIS A 172 3.58 15.28 -3.07
N GLN A 173 3.68 16.56 -3.41
CA GLN A 173 4.93 17.30 -3.44
C GLN A 173 5.47 17.54 -2.01
N PRO A 174 6.76 17.89 -1.84
CA PRO A 174 7.33 18.26 -0.55
C PRO A 174 6.57 19.35 0.21
#